data_AF-A0A1H9AL06-F1
#
_entry.id   AF-A0A1H9AL06-F1
#
_cell.length_a   1.000
_cell.length_b   1.000
_cell.length_c   1.000
_cell.angle_alpha   90.00
_cell.angle_beta   90.00
_cell.angle_gamma   90.00
#
_symmetry.space_group_name_H-M   'P 1'
#
loop_
_entity.id
_entity.type
_entity.pdbx_description
1 polymer ?
#
loop_
_entity_poly.entity_id
_entity_poly.type
_entity_poly.pdbx_seq_one_letter_code
_entity_poly.pdbx_strand_id
1 'polypeptide(L)'
;MRLLFEVTGVVHAPLEDVRARMFADAGESGPHRLVDREQGVIAYWGDWWYFGEDTLHLHPEGALVRHRVYNIARQGNWAPYLANKMFIGYRAKLEASMRERVRRLQS
;
A
#
# COMPACT_ATOMS: atom_id res chain seq x y z
N MET A 1 14.64 -7.09 -2.53
CA MET A 1 13.29 -6.68 -3.00
C MET A 1 13.45 -5.54 -3.98
N ARG A 2 12.68 -5.49 -5.08
CA ARG A 2 12.75 -4.40 -6.07
C ARG A 2 11.46 -3.60 -6.05
N LEU A 3 11.51 -2.29 -5.81
CA LEU A 3 10.33 -1.43 -5.92
C LEU A 3 9.82 -1.42 -7.37
N LEU A 4 8.53 -1.68 -7.55
CA LEU A 4 7.85 -1.64 -8.84
C LEU A 4 6.99 -0.39 -8.99
N PHE A 5 6.22 -0.06 -7.95
CA PHE A 5 5.30 1.08 -7.95
C PHE A 5 5.27 1.75 -6.58
N GLU A 6 5.07 3.05 -6.60
CA GLU A 6 4.75 3.85 -5.42
C GLU A 6 3.65 4.82 -5.81
N VAL A 7 2.64 4.92 -4.95
CA VAL A 7 1.60 5.95 -5.00
C VAL A 7 1.40 6.51 -3.61
N THR A 8 1.12 7.81 -3.55
CA THR A 8 0.92 8.54 -2.30
C THR A 8 -0.39 9.30 -2.35
N GLY A 9 -0.99 9.52 -1.19
CA GLY A 9 -2.17 10.35 -1.02
C GLY A 9 -2.09 11.10 0.30
N VAL A 10 -2.41 12.39 0.28
CA VAL A 10 -2.52 13.20 1.49
C VAL A 10 -3.96 13.14 1.97
N VAL A 11 -4.13 12.79 3.24
CA VAL A 11 -5.40 12.82 3.95
C VAL A 11 -5.38 14.07 4.82
N HIS A 12 -6.31 15.00 4.55
CA HIS A 12 -6.44 16.25 5.30
C HIS A 12 -7.15 16.05 6.65
N ALA A 13 -6.53 15.24 7.51
CA ALA A 13 -6.97 14.93 8.87
C ALA A 13 -5.75 14.64 9.77
N PRO A 14 -5.89 14.74 11.10
CA PRO A 14 -4.81 14.40 12.03
C PRO A 14 -4.29 12.97 11.84
N LEU A 15 -2.97 12.78 11.92
CA LEU A 15 -2.32 11.47 11.73
C LEU A 15 -2.92 10.37 12.62
N GLU A 16 -3.23 10.69 13.88
CA GLU A 16 -3.80 9.73 14.83
C GLU A 16 -5.22 9.28 14.43
N ASP A 17 -6.03 10.19 13.90
CA ASP A 17 -7.38 9.86 13.40
C ASP A 17 -7.29 8.97 12.16
N VAL A 18 -6.37 9.31 11.24
CA VAL A 18 -6.12 8.51 10.03
C VAL A 18 -5.58 7.13 10.39
N ARG A 19 -4.68 7.04 11.39
CA ARG A 19 -4.18 5.78 11.93
C ARG A 19 -5.34 4.95 12.48
N ALA A 20 -6.16 5.51 13.36
CA ALA A 20 -7.30 4.80 13.93
C ALA A 20 -8.22 4.24 12.83
N ARG A 21 -8.55 5.06 11.82
CA ARG A 21 -9.40 4.65 10.67
C ARG A 21 -8.74 3.59 9.81
N MET A 22 -7.45 3.73 9.49
CA MET A 22 -6.72 2.77 8.67
C MET A 22 -6.63 1.39 9.34
N PHE A 23 -6.47 1.36 10.66
CA PHE A 23 -6.33 0.12 11.41
C PHE A 23 -7.66 -0.48 11.91
N ALA A 24 -8.76 0.27 11.87
CA ALA A 24 -10.09 -0.25 12.21
C ALA A 24 -10.49 -1.44 11.31
N ASP A 25 -10.17 -1.35 10.01
CA ASP A 25 -10.52 -2.39 9.01
C ASP A 25 -9.36 -3.33 8.66
N ALA A 26 -8.17 -3.14 9.24
CA ALA A 26 -6.95 -3.87 8.84
C ALA A 26 -7.00 -5.38 9.17
N GLY A 27 -7.77 -5.74 10.20
CA GLY A 27 -7.74 -7.07 10.82
C GLY A 27 -6.43 -7.33 11.56
N GLU A 28 -6.10 -8.61 11.77
CA GLU A 28 -4.86 -9.03 12.42
C GLU A 28 -3.80 -9.52 11.42
N SER A 29 -2.57 -9.62 11.91
CA SER A 29 -1.47 -10.27 11.18
C SER A 29 -1.76 -11.74 10.89
N GLY A 30 -1.19 -12.27 9.81
CA GLY A 30 -1.37 -13.64 9.37
C GLY A 30 -0.30 -14.10 8.37
N PRO A 31 -0.48 -15.27 7.72
CA PRO A 31 0.54 -15.88 6.86
C PRO A 31 1.02 -15.02 5.69
N HIS A 32 0.17 -14.09 5.25
CA HIS A 32 0.40 -13.22 4.09
C HIS A 32 0.15 -11.74 4.41
N ARG A 33 0.12 -11.38 5.69
CA ARG A 33 -0.20 -10.02 6.15
C ARG A 33 0.52 -9.71 7.46
N LEU A 34 1.08 -8.52 7.55
CA LEU A 34 1.59 -7.93 8.77
C LEU A 34 0.82 -6.64 9.04
N VAL A 35 0.29 -6.51 10.26
CA VAL A 35 -0.38 -5.30 10.75
C VAL A 35 0.43 -4.79 11.95
N ASP A 36 1.25 -3.75 11.72
CA ASP A 36 2.03 -3.07 12.74
C ASP A 36 1.40 -1.69 13.03
N ARG A 37 0.58 -1.67 14.09
CA ARG A 37 -0.17 -0.49 14.52
C ARG A 37 0.72 0.60 15.13
N GLU A 38 1.85 0.20 15.72
CA GLU A 38 2.81 1.12 16.33
C GLU A 38 3.54 1.89 15.23
N GLN A 39 4.11 1.18 14.26
CA GLN A 39 4.85 1.78 13.15
C GLN A 39 3.94 2.37 12.07
N GLY A 40 2.63 2.10 12.10
CA GLY A 40 1.71 2.60 11.10
C GLY A 40 1.88 1.90 9.75
N VAL A 41 2.18 0.60 9.79
CA VAL A 41 2.49 -0.24 8.63
C VAL A 41 1.46 -1.35 8.49
N ILE A 42 0.91 -1.51 7.29
CA ILE A 42 0.19 -2.72 6.87
C ILE A 42 0.91 -3.28 5.66
N ALA A 43 1.56 -4.43 5.82
CA ALA A 43 2.21 -5.13 4.72
C ALA A 43 1.46 -6.41 4.38
N TYR A 44 1.52 -6.83 3.13
CA TYR A 44 0.89 -8.04 2.63
C TYR A 44 1.67 -8.59 1.45
N TRP A 45 1.74 -9.91 1.33
CA TRP A 45 2.53 -10.54 0.29
C TRP A 45 1.84 -11.77 -0.28
N GLY A 46 2.01 -11.99 -1.57
CA GLY A 46 1.63 -13.25 -2.21
C GLY A 46 2.74 -14.28 -2.11
N ASP A 47 2.46 -15.50 -2.55
CA ASP A 47 3.41 -16.61 -2.49
C ASP A 47 4.64 -16.46 -3.40
N TRP A 48 4.55 -15.61 -4.43
CA TRP A 48 5.50 -15.66 -5.54
C TRP A 48 6.31 -14.38 -5.77
N TRP A 49 5.65 -13.27 -6.13
CA TRP A 49 6.35 -12.06 -6.56
C TRP A 49 5.88 -10.79 -5.85
N TYR A 50 4.65 -10.77 -5.32
CA TYR A 50 4.01 -9.55 -4.86
C TYR A 50 4.26 -9.30 -3.37
N PHE A 51 4.68 -8.08 -3.05
CA PHE A 51 4.64 -7.53 -1.68
C PHE A 51 4.11 -6.10 -1.74
N GLY A 52 3.00 -5.84 -1.08
CA GLY A 52 2.38 -4.53 -0.91
C GLY A 52 2.63 -4.00 0.50
N GLU A 53 2.93 -2.72 0.62
CA GLU A 53 3.18 -2.04 1.88
C GLU A 53 2.41 -0.73 1.89
N ASP A 54 1.52 -0.57 2.87
CA ASP A 54 0.86 0.67 3.20
C ASP A 54 1.51 1.26 4.46
N THR A 55 1.96 2.51 4.38
CA THR A 55 2.61 3.22 5.49
C THR A 55 1.98 4.60 5.69
N LEU A 56 1.91 5.04 6.95
CA LEU A 56 1.48 6.39 7.33
C LEU A 56 2.68 7.24 7.75
N HIS A 57 2.71 8.49 7.29
CA HIS A 57 3.72 9.48 7.65
C HIS A 57 3.06 10.80 8.05
N LEU A 58 3.74 11.57 8.89
CA LEU A 58 3.32 12.93 9.19
C LEU A 58 3.39 13.80 7.91
N HIS A 59 2.39 14.66 7.70
CA HIS A 59 2.37 15.63 6.62
C HIS A 59 1.92 17.00 7.16
N PRO A 60 2.44 18.14 6.67
CA PRO A 60 2.01 19.46 7.14
C PRO A 60 0.51 19.71 7.03
N GLU A 61 -0.14 19.08 6.05
CA GLU A 61 -1.57 19.20 5.79
C GLU A 61 -2.42 18.07 6.41
N GLY A 62 -1.82 17.19 7.22
CA GLY A 62 -2.50 16.05 7.85
C GLY A 62 -1.63 14.78 7.90
N ALA A 63 -2.04 13.75 7.17
CA ALA A 63 -1.34 12.47 7.09
C ALA A 63 -1.01 12.10 5.65
N LEU A 64 0.20 11.61 5.41
CA LEU A 64 0.61 11.04 4.12
C LEU A 64 0.43 9.53 4.16
N VAL A 65 -0.49 9.01 3.35
CA VAL A 65 -0.63 7.58 3.09
C VAL A 65 0.26 7.24 1.91
N ARG A 66 1.14 6.25 2.07
CA ARG A 66 2.01 5.77 1.00
C ARG A 66 1.80 4.28 0.79
N HIS A 67 1.50 3.91 -0.44
CA HIS A 67 1.41 2.53 -0.88
C HIS A 67 2.56 2.20 -1.81
N ARG A 68 3.33 1.16 -1.48
CA ARG A 68 4.43 0.65 -2.30
C ARG A 68 4.18 -0.80 -2.68
N VAL A 69 4.57 -1.13 -3.90
CA VAL A 69 4.56 -2.50 -4.42
C VAL A 69 5.98 -2.89 -4.76
N TYR A 70 6.44 -3.98 -4.18
CA TYR A 70 7.74 -4.56 -4.40
C TYR A 70 7.61 -5.92 -5.07
N ASN A 71 8.65 -6.25 -5.82
CA ASN A 71 8.92 -7.59 -6.28
C ASN A 71 9.81 -8.33 -5.28
N ILE A 72 9.35 -9.49 -4.82
CA ILE A 72 10.06 -10.40 -3.91
C ILE A 72 10.53 -11.70 -4.60
N ALA A 73 10.24 -11.89 -5.89
CA ALA A 73 10.65 -13.07 -6.63
C ALA A 73 12.19 -13.21 -6.67
N ARG A 74 12.69 -14.41 -6.37
CA ARG A 74 14.15 -14.70 -6.26
C ARG A 74 14.87 -14.83 -7.60
N GLN A 75 14.15 -15.16 -8.67
CA GLN A 75 14.72 -15.39 -10.02
C GLN A 75 13.87 -14.69 -11.08
N GLY A 76 14.49 -14.24 -12.18
CA GLY A 76 13.94 -13.38 -13.24
C GLY A 76 12.70 -13.88 -14.02
N ASN A 77 12.07 -14.97 -13.59
CA ASN A 77 10.87 -15.58 -14.20
C ASN A 77 9.57 -14.76 -14.05
N TRP A 78 9.62 -13.58 -13.46
CA TRP A 78 8.44 -12.72 -13.23
C TRP A 78 8.20 -11.72 -14.37
N ALA A 79 9.23 -11.39 -15.16
CA ALA A 79 9.17 -10.30 -16.14
C ALA A 79 8.11 -10.51 -17.26
N PRO A 80 7.94 -11.72 -17.83
CA PRO A 80 6.93 -11.94 -18.87
C PRO A 80 5.49 -11.86 -18.34
N TYR A 81 5.25 -12.32 -17.11
CA TYR A 81 3.91 -12.33 -16.49
C TYR A 81 3.44 -10.94 -16.07
N LEU A 82 4.37 -10.10 -15.60
CA LEU A 82 4.09 -8.71 -15.28
C LEU A 82 3.84 -7.87 -16.55
N ALA A 83 4.61 -8.10 -17.62
CA ALA A 83 4.45 -7.40 -18.90
C ALA A 83 3.11 -7.69 -19.60
N ASN A 84 2.62 -8.94 -19.56
CA ASN A 84 1.45 -9.36 -20.33
C ASN A 84 0.09 -8.98 -19.73
N LYS A 85 -0.04 -8.74 -18.41
CA LYS A 85 -1.35 -8.50 -17.78
C LYS A 85 -1.41 -7.39 -16.73
N MET A 86 -0.26 -6.89 -16.24
CA MET A 86 -0.22 -6.08 -15.00
C MET A 86 0.49 -4.74 -15.13
N PHE A 87 1.09 -4.36 -16.26
CA PHE A 87 1.73 -3.04 -16.38
C PHE A 87 0.90 -2.02 -17.18
N ILE A 88 0.11 -2.46 -18.15
CA ILE A 88 -0.76 -1.57 -18.93
C ILE A 88 -1.97 -1.20 -18.06
N GLY A 89 -2.00 0.03 -17.55
CA GLY A 89 -3.12 0.57 -16.76
C GLY A 89 -3.08 0.28 -15.25
N TYR A 90 -2.15 -0.52 -14.76
CA TYR A 90 -2.07 -0.83 -13.32
C TYR A 90 -1.66 0.37 -12.46
N ARG A 91 -0.76 1.23 -12.96
CA ARG A 91 -0.48 2.51 -12.30
C ARG A 91 -1.73 3.35 -12.16
N ALA A 92 -2.51 3.50 -13.23
CA ALA A 92 -3.77 4.26 -13.19
C ALA A 92 -4.78 3.63 -12.21
N LYS A 93 -4.83 2.30 -12.12
CA LYS A 93 -5.65 1.56 -11.14
C LYS A 93 -5.17 1.79 -9.70
N LEU A 94 -3.85 1.76 -9.45
CA LEU A 94 -3.28 2.06 -8.13
C LEU A 94 -3.58 3.51 -7.72
N GLU A 95 -3.42 4.47 -8.62
CA GLU A 95 -3.75 5.87 -8.36
C GLU A 95 -5.24 6.06 -8.10
N ALA A 96 -6.12 5.39 -8.85
CA ALA A 96 -7.56 5.41 -8.58
C ALA A 96 -7.90 4.80 -7.21
N SER A 97 -7.29 3.66 -6.87
CA SER A 97 -7.45 3.02 -5.57
C SER A 97 -6.94 3.90 -4.43
N MET A 98 -5.81 4.60 -4.63
CA MET A 98 -5.28 5.55 -3.65
C MET A 98 -6.23 6.73 -3.44
N ARG A 99 -6.79 7.32 -4.50
CA ARG A 99 -7.79 8.39 -4.37
C ARG A 99 -9.00 7.94 -3.56
N GLU A 100 -9.49 6.73 -3.81
CA GLU A 100 -10.62 6.19 -3.06
C GLU A 100 -10.26 5.91 -1.59
N ARG A 101 -9.04 5.44 -1.34
CA ARG A 101 -8.52 5.26 0.03
C ARG A 101 -8.40 6.58 0.77
N VAL A 102 -7.90 7.63 0.13
CA VAL A 102 -7.85 8.98 0.70
C VAL A 102 -9.24 9.45 1.10
N ARG A 103 -10.24 9.34 0.21
CA ARG A 103 -11.62 9.75 0.51
C ARG A 103 -12.19 9.03 1.72
N ARG A 104 -12.01 7.71 1.81
CA ARG A 104 -12.47 6.89 2.94
C ARG A 104 -11.78 7.28 4.25
N LEU A 105 -10.50 7.63 4.21
CA LEU A 105 -9.77 8.04 5.40
C LEU A 105 -10.05 9.50 5.80
N GLN A 106 -10.61 10.31 4.90
CA GLN A 106 -11.05 11.68 5.17
C GLN A 106 -12.40 11.74 5.90
N SER A 107 -13.36 10.89 5.53
CA SER A 107 -14.66 10.78 6.22
C SER A 107 -14.49 10.28 7.65
#